data_AF-A0A9D7WVY1-F1
#
_entry.id   AF-A0A9D7WVY1-F1
#
_cell.length_a   1.000
_cell.length_b   1.000
_cell.length_c   1.000
_cell.angle_alpha   90.00
_cell.angle_beta   90.00
_cell.angle_gamma   90.00
#
_symmetry.space_group_name_H-M   'P 1'
#
loop_
_entity.id
_entity.type
_entity.pdbx_description
1 polymer ?
#
loop_
_entity_poly.entity_id
_entity_poly.type
_entity_poly.pdbx_seq_one_letter_code
_entity_poly.pdbx_strand_id
1 'polypeptide(L)'
;MWFFLFGGPGETEETVEETRTFIRELVNEEDMVLMLAGLRIYPNTPLEKIALKEGKITSGESLFHPSPYYFSSQTPKERLDQIMSEIKSEFFNCLPAVESNPTPEMIQKALNMQKANRLAEPMFRTLLRIRKEERNT
;
A
#
# COMPACT_ATOMS: atom_id res chain seq x y z
N MET A 1 0.41 11.67 5.27
CA MET A 1 0.14 10.25 4.97
C MET A 1 -0.48 10.16 3.59
N TRP A 2 0.00 9.23 2.78
CA TRP A 2 -0.38 9.00 1.39
C TRP A 2 -0.87 7.57 1.21
N PHE A 3 -1.81 7.38 0.29
CA PHE A 3 -2.34 6.08 -0.10
C PHE A 3 -2.20 5.92 -1.61
N PHE A 4 -1.51 4.88 -2.05
CA PHE A 4 -1.42 4.52 -3.46
C PHE A 4 -2.08 3.16 -3.67
N LEU A 5 -2.91 3.08 -4.70
CA LEU A 5 -3.65 1.88 -5.06
C LEU A 5 -3.16 1.42 -6.44
N PHE A 6 -2.56 0.24 -6.47
CA PHE A 6 -1.96 -0.35 -7.66
C PHE A 6 -2.83 -1.46 -8.25
N GLY A 7 -2.74 -1.64 -9.57
CA GLY A 7 -3.36 -2.75 -10.29
C GLY A 7 -4.76 -2.46 -10.79
N GLY A 8 -5.14 -1.18 -10.88
CA GLY A 8 -6.42 -0.75 -11.46
C GLY A 8 -6.52 -1.03 -12.96
N PRO A 9 -7.72 -0.90 -13.57
CA PRO A 9 -7.88 -1.11 -14.99
C PRO A 9 -6.95 -0.25 -15.84
N GLY A 10 -6.19 -0.88 -16.74
CA GLY A 10 -5.23 -0.20 -17.61
C GLY A 10 -3.86 0.09 -17.00
N GLU A 11 -3.64 -0.19 -15.70
CA GLU A 11 -2.33 -0.05 -15.05
C GLU A 11 -1.28 -0.90 -15.77
N THR A 12 -0.09 -0.32 -15.98
CA THR A 12 1.08 -0.96 -16.60
C THR A 12 2.29 -0.83 -15.68
N GLU A 13 3.39 -1.52 -15.98
CA GLU A 13 4.63 -1.33 -15.20
C GLU A 13 5.17 0.10 -15.35
N GLU A 14 4.98 0.75 -16.50
CA GLU A 14 5.37 2.15 -16.68
C GLU A 14 4.59 3.08 -15.74
N THR A 15 3.27 2.92 -15.62
CA THR A 15 2.46 3.77 -14.72
C THR A 15 2.75 3.51 -13.24
N VAL A 16 3.13 2.27 -12.90
CA VAL A 16 3.63 1.94 -11.55
C VAL A 16 4.95 2.65 -11.26
N GLU A 17 5.88 2.68 -12.23
CA GLU A 17 7.17 3.38 -12.08
C GLU A 17 7.01 4.90 -12.03
N GLU A 18 6.04 5.48 -12.75
CA GLU A 18 5.67 6.89 -12.59
C GLU A 18 5.27 7.20 -11.14
N THR A 19 4.48 6.31 -10.52
CA THR A 19 4.10 6.43 -9.11
C THR A 19 5.31 6.28 -8.17
N ARG A 20 6.23 5.35 -8.45
CA ARG A 20 7.48 5.22 -7.68
C ARG A 20 8.33 6.48 -7.78
N THR A 21 8.42 7.08 -8.97
CA THR A 21 9.12 8.33 -9.20
C THR A 21 8.47 9.48 -8.43
N PHE A 22 7.13 9.57 -8.46
CA PHE A 22 6.38 10.53 -7.65
C PHE A 22 6.71 10.39 -6.15
N ILE A 23 6.72 9.17 -5.62
CA ILE A 23 7.07 8.91 -4.21
C ILE A 23 8.49 9.40 -3.91
N ARG A 24 9.45 9.06 -4.77
CA ARG A 24 10.87 9.45 -4.62
C ARG A 24 11.05 10.96 -4.59
N GLU A 25 10.38 11.68 -5.48
CA GLU A 25 10.66 13.10 -5.74
C GLU A 25 9.80 14.04 -4.90
N LEU A 26 8.55 13.65 -4.57
CA LEU A 26 7.54 14.57 -4.05
C LEU A 26 7.01 14.18 -2.67
N VAL A 27 7.15 12.92 -2.25
CA VAL A 27 6.68 12.52 -0.91
C VAL A 27 7.77 12.74 0.13
N ASN A 28 7.43 13.50 1.17
CA ASN A 28 8.35 13.73 2.28
C ASN A 28 8.61 12.42 3.05
N GLU A 29 9.85 12.17 3.46
CA GLU A 29 10.21 10.96 4.22
C GLU A 29 9.53 10.84 5.59
N GLU A 30 9.00 11.94 6.14
CA GLU A 30 8.18 11.95 7.36
C GLU A 30 6.70 11.60 7.10
N ASP A 31 6.27 11.51 5.84
CA ASP A 31 4.94 11.07 5.47
C ASP A 31 4.92 9.57 5.19
N MET A 32 4.02 8.87 5.88
CA MET A 32 3.79 7.45 5.65
C MET A 32 3.10 7.25 4.31
N VAL A 33 3.63 6.34 3.51
CA VAL A 33 3.07 5.87 2.24
C VAL A 33 2.50 4.48 2.46
N LEU A 34 1.18 4.34 2.29
CA LEU A 34 0.51 3.05 2.31
C LEU A 34 0.30 2.57 0.87
N MET A 35 0.87 1.42 0.55
CA MET A 35 0.73 0.78 -0.76
C MET A 35 -0.33 -0.32 -0.66
N LEU A 36 -1.38 -0.19 -1.48
CA LEU A 36 -2.44 -1.17 -1.64
C LEU A 36 -2.35 -1.76 -3.05
N ALA A 37 -2.59 -3.05 -3.19
CA ALA A 37 -2.63 -3.70 -4.50
C ALA A 37 -3.92 -4.51 -4.66
N GLY A 38 -4.51 -4.38 -5.84
CA GLY A 38 -5.76 -5.03 -6.19
C GLY A 38 -6.98 -4.24 -5.74
N LEU A 39 -7.98 -4.15 -6.62
CA LEU A 39 -9.20 -3.40 -6.35
C LEU A 39 -10.33 -4.35 -5.95
N ARG A 40 -10.98 -4.06 -4.83
CA ARG A 40 -12.13 -4.84 -4.39
C ARG A 40 -13.28 -4.68 -5.39
N ILE A 41 -13.77 -5.80 -5.93
CA ILE A 41 -14.90 -5.80 -6.86
C ILE A 41 -16.21 -5.83 -6.06
N TYR A 42 -17.05 -4.82 -6.26
CA TYR A 42 -18.39 -4.74 -5.67
C TYR A 42 -19.48 -4.83 -6.73
N PRO A 43 -20.65 -5.42 -6.40
CA PRO A 43 -21.75 -5.53 -7.35
C PRO A 43 -22.26 -4.15 -7.78
N ASN A 44 -22.76 -4.07 -9.01
CA ASN A 44 -23.30 -2.88 -9.64
C ASN A 44 -22.31 -1.72 -9.79
N THR A 45 -21.00 -2.01 -9.85
CA THR A 45 -19.96 -0.99 -10.06
C THR A 45 -19.42 -1.03 -11.49
N PRO A 46 -18.83 0.07 -12.00
CA PRO A 46 -18.09 0.04 -13.26
C PRO A 46 -16.97 -1.00 -13.25
N LEU A 47 -16.32 -1.22 -12.10
CA LEU A 47 -15.25 -2.20 -11.96
C LEU A 47 -15.75 -3.63 -12.14
N GLU A 48 -16.94 -3.99 -11.64
CA GLU A 48 -17.55 -5.30 -11.92
C GLU A 48 -17.77 -5.50 -13.42
N LYS A 49 -18.29 -4.49 -14.13
CA LYS A 49 -18.50 -4.57 -15.58
C LYS A 49 -17.19 -4.77 -16.35
N ILE A 50 -16.14 -4.07 -15.93
CA ILE A 50 -14.78 -4.22 -16.51
C ILE A 50 -14.25 -5.62 -16.22
N ALA A 51 -14.34 -6.07 -14.97
CA ALA A 51 -13.87 -7.38 -14.54
C ALA A 51 -14.57 -8.53 -15.29
N LEU A 52 -15.89 -8.43 -15.53
CA LEU A 52 -16.63 -9.37 -16.37
C LEU A 52 -16.16 -9.35 -17.82
N LYS A 53 -16.02 -8.15 -18.40
CA LYS A 53 -15.58 -7.97 -19.80
C LYS A 53 -14.17 -8.52 -20.03
N GLU A 54 -13.29 -8.37 -19.05
CA GLU A 54 -11.90 -8.83 -19.11
C GLU A 54 -11.70 -10.26 -18.57
N GLY A 55 -12.78 -10.95 -18.19
CA GLY A 55 -12.73 -12.33 -17.71
C GLY A 55 -12.03 -12.51 -16.35
N LYS A 56 -11.95 -11.46 -15.54
CA LYS A 56 -11.40 -11.51 -14.17
C LYS A 56 -12.35 -12.16 -13.17
N ILE A 57 -13.65 -12.12 -13.48
CA ILE A 57 -14.73 -12.80 -12.76
C ILE A 57 -15.73 -13.36 -13.78
N THR A 58 -16.59 -14.27 -13.34
CA THR A 58 -17.67 -14.86 -14.13
C THR A 58 -19.04 -14.31 -13.74
N SER A 59 -20.00 -14.35 -14.68
CA SER A 59 -21.37 -13.92 -14.40
C SER A 59 -22.02 -14.79 -13.33
N GLY A 60 -22.56 -14.17 -12.29
CA GLY A 60 -23.17 -14.88 -11.15
C GLY A 60 -22.18 -15.40 -10.11
N GLU A 61 -20.88 -15.11 -10.27
CA GLU A 61 -19.87 -15.40 -9.25
C GLU A 61 -20.17 -14.65 -7.94
N SER A 62 -19.95 -15.32 -6.79
CA SER A 62 -20.06 -14.68 -5.48
C SER A 62 -19.00 -13.60 -5.35
N LEU A 63 -19.43 -12.34 -5.25
CA LEU A 63 -18.51 -11.23 -4.99
C LEU A 63 -18.19 -11.05 -3.50
N PHE A 64 -18.82 -11.79 -2.60
CA PHE A 64 -18.67 -11.59 -1.14
C PHE A 64 -17.74 -12.61 -0.50
N HIS A 65 -17.85 -13.89 -0.86
CA HIS A 65 -17.03 -14.95 -0.27
C HIS A 65 -16.77 -16.10 -1.27
N PRO A 66 -15.48 -16.38 -1.59
CA PRO A 66 -14.33 -15.49 -1.39
C PRO A 66 -14.55 -14.16 -2.11
N SER A 67 -13.92 -13.10 -1.61
CA SER A 67 -14.01 -11.76 -2.21
C SER A 67 -13.00 -11.64 -3.36
N PRO A 68 -13.41 -11.59 -4.64
CA PRO A 68 -12.47 -11.39 -5.73
C PRO A 68 -11.94 -9.95 -5.73
N TYR A 69 -10.69 -9.83 -6.17
CA TYR A 69 -9.99 -8.57 -6.38
C TYR A 69 -9.58 -8.48 -7.85
N TYR A 70 -9.74 -7.28 -8.41
CA TYR A 70 -9.28 -6.97 -9.76
C TYR A 70 -7.80 -6.63 -9.74
N PHE A 71 -7.06 -7.23 -10.69
CA PHE A 71 -5.70 -6.86 -11.04
C PHE A 71 -5.62 -6.71 -12.57
N SER A 72 -5.06 -5.59 -13.04
CA SER A 72 -4.73 -5.41 -14.46
C SER A 72 -3.93 -6.59 -14.98
N SER A 73 -4.22 -7.02 -16.21
CA SER A 73 -3.48 -8.12 -16.85
C SER A 73 -2.00 -7.80 -17.06
N GLN A 74 -1.64 -6.51 -17.13
CA GLN A 74 -0.25 -6.08 -17.31
C GLN A 74 0.51 -5.97 -15.99
N THR A 75 -0.20 -5.86 -14.87
CA THR A 75 0.38 -5.80 -13.52
C THR A 75 -0.33 -6.82 -12.62
N PRO A 76 -0.07 -8.13 -12.80
CA PRO A 76 -0.67 -9.17 -11.97
C PRO A 76 -0.21 -9.06 -10.52
N LYS A 77 -0.95 -9.70 -9.61
CA LYS A 77 -0.72 -9.63 -8.16
C LYS A 77 0.74 -9.92 -7.80
N GLU A 78 1.29 -11.02 -8.31
CA GLU A 78 2.65 -11.45 -7.99
C GLU A 78 3.69 -10.42 -8.41
N ARG A 79 3.45 -9.72 -9.54
CA ARG A 79 4.34 -8.66 -10.01
C ARG A 79 4.25 -7.42 -9.13
N LEU A 80 3.03 -7.01 -8.75
CA LEU A 80 2.84 -5.88 -7.83
C LEU A 80 3.42 -6.17 -6.44
N ASP A 81 3.31 -7.41 -5.95
CA ASP A 81 3.94 -7.82 -4.69
C ASP A 81 5.47 -7.65 -4.75
N GLN A 82 6.09 -8.05 -5.87
CA GLN A 82 7.53 -7.84 -6.08
C GLN A 82 7.89 -6.35 -6.11
N ILE A 83 7.16 -5.54 -6.89
CA ILE A 83 7.42 -4.10 -7.00
C ILE A 83 7.25 -3.41 -5.65
N MET A 84 6.17 -3.70 -4.90
CA MET A 84 5.98 -3.13 -3.56
C MET A 84 7.09 -3.54 -2.58
N SER A 85 7.62 -4.76 -2.69
CA SER A 85 8.77 -5.21 -1.90
C SER A 85 10.04 -4.42 -2.24
N GLU A 86 10.27 -4.14 -3.52
CA GLU A 86 11.38 -3.29 -3.99
C GLU A 86 11.24 -1.86 -3.47
N ILE A 87 10.06 -1.25 -3.61
CA ILE A 87 9.76 0.12 -3.14
C ILE A 87 9.94 0.21 -1.62
N LYS A 88 9.42 -0.76 -0.84
CA LYS A 88 9.62 -0.81 0.61
C LYS A 88 11.10 -0.92 0.99
N SER A 89 11.85 -1.74 0.27
CA SER A 89 13.29 -1.93 0.51
C SER A 89 14.08 -0.67 0.19
N GLU A 90 13.63 0.13 -0.79
CA GLU A 90 14.22 1.41 -1.11
C GLU A 90 13.82 2.49 -0.10
N PHE A 91 12.52 2.66 0.16
CA PHE A 91 11.92 3.74 0.95
C PHE A 91 11.32 3.23 2.26
N PHE A 92 11.93 3.56 3.40
CA PHE A 92 11.48 3.07 4.71
C PHE A 92 10.08 3.57 5.13
N ASN A 93 9.63 4.67 4.51
CA ASN A 93 8.30 5.24 4.75
C ASN A 93 7.20 4.62 3.88
N CYS A 94 7.54 3.69 2.99
CA CYS A 94 6.60 2.94 2.15
C CYS A 94 6.31 1.57 2.73
N LEU A 95 5.03 1.29 3.00
CA LEU A 95 4.59 0.03 3.61
C LEU A 95 3.44 -0.57 2.80
N PRO A 96 3.51 -1.86 2.44
CA PRO A 96 2.33 -2.61 2.03
C PRO A 96 1.28 -2.57 3.13
N ALA A 97 0.00 -2.39 2.78
CA ALA A 97 -1.09 -2.28 3.76
C ALA A 97 -1.23 -3.52 4.66
N VAL A 98 -0.84 -4.70 4.16
CA VAL A 98 -0.85 -5.95 4.94
C VAL A 98 0.21 -5.97 6.04
N GLU A 99 1.24 -5.12 5.95
CA GLU A 99 2.36 -5.04 6.89
C GLU A 99 2.36 -3.73 7.71
N SER A 100 1.34 -2.88 7.54
CA SER A 100 1.33 -1.55 8.17
C SER A 100 1.04 -1.57 9.67
N ASN A 101 0.48 -2.67 10.18
CA ASN A 101 0.10 -2.80 11.58
C ASN A 101 1.36 -2.82 12.47
N PRO A 102 1.53 -1.82 13.37
CA PRO A 102 2.67 -1.82 14.28
C PRO A 102 2.52 -2.90 15.36
N THR A 103 3.64 -3.46 15.79
CA THR A 103 3.64 -4.40 16.92
C THR A 103 3.36 -3.66 18.24
N PRO A 104 2.86 -4.34 19.29
CA PRO A 104 2.70 -3.72 20.61
C PRO A 104 4.00 -3.10 21.16
N GLU A 105 5.15 -3.73 20.88
CA GLU A 105 6.46 -3.22 21.27
C GLU A 105 6.81 -1.92 20.56
N MET A 106 6.56 -1.84 19.25
CA MET A 106 6.74 -0.60 18.48
C MET A 106 5.83 0.52 19.00
N ILE A 107 4.57 0.20 19.34
CA ILE A 107 3.64 1.17 19.94
C ILE A 107 4.19 1.68 21.27
N GLN A 108 4.66 0.78 22.14
CA GLN A 108 5.21 1.18 23.43
C GLN A 108 6.46 2.04 23.29
N LYS A 109 7.36 1.69 22.35
CA LYS A 109 8.54 2.49 22.01
C LYS A 109 8.13 3.88 21.49
N ALA A 110 7.10 3.96 20.65
CA ALA A 110 6.58 5.22 20.12
C ALA A 110 6.02 6.12 21.23
N LEU A 111 5.19 5.57 22.13
CA LEU A 111 4.63 6.32 23.26
C LEU A 111 5.73 6.87 24.18
N ASN A 112 6.76 6.07 24.45
CA ASN A 112 7.90 6.51 25.25
C ASN A 112 8.68 7.65 24.55
N MET A 113 8.91 7.52 23.24
CA MET A 113 9.57 8.55 22.43
C MET A 113 8.77 9.87 22.43
N GLN A 114 7.45 9.81 22.23
CA GLN A 114 6.61 11.01 22.26
C GLN A 114 6.64 11.70 23.62
N LYS A 115 6.55 10.94 24.72
CA LYS A 115 6.61 11.48 26.08
C LYS A 115 7.96 12.12 26.39
N ALA A 116 9.07 11.45 26.08
CA ALA A 116 10.42 11.94 26.35
C ALA A 116 10.73 13.23 25.59
N ASN A 117 10.30 13.31 24.32
CA ASN A 117 10.60 14.43 23.43
C ASN A 117 9.47 15.46 23.36
N ARG A 118 8.38 15.29 24.15
CA ARG A 118 7.18 16.14 24.16
C ARG A 118 6.58 16.33 22.76
N LEU A 119 6.57 15.27 21.96
CA LEU A 119 6.03 15.30 20.59
C LEU A 119 4.50 15.27 20.64
N ALA A 120 3.87 16.21 19.91
CA ALA A 120 2.43 16.26 19.70
C ALA A 120 2.11 16.03 18.22
N GLU A 121 2.53 14.88 17.70
CA GLU A 121 2.37 14.50 16.30
C GLU A 121 1.52 13.22 16.15
N PRO A 122 0.94 12.96 14.96
CA PRO A 122 0.26 11.71 14.70
C PRO A 122 1.19 10.50 14.89
N MET A 123 0.65 9.40 15.45
CA MET A 123 1.40 8.17 15.74
C MET A 123 2.22 7.63 14.56
N PHE A 124 1.72 7.76 13.33
CA PHE A 124 2.43 7.25 12.16
C PHE A 124 3.80 7.93 11.96
N ARG A 125 3.96 9.21 12.32
CA ARG A 125 5.25 9.91 12.22
C ARG A 125 6.27 9.34 13.18
N THR A 126 5.86 9.12 14.43
CA THR A 126 6.75 8.53 15.44
C THR A 126 7.10 7.09 15.09
N LEU A 127 6.14 6.30 14.58
CA LEU A 127 6.40 4.94 14.10
C LEU A 127 7.37 4.91 12.91
N LEU A 128 7.32 5.90 12.02
CA LEU A 128 8.32 6.03 10.94
C LEU A 128 9.72 6.33 11.46
N ARG A 129 9.85 7.18 12.48
CA ARG A 129 11.15 7.45 13.13
C ARG A 129 11.76 6.16 13.69
N ILE A 130 10.94 5.37 14.38
CA ILE A 130 11.35 4.06 14.92
C ILE A 130 11.79 3.11 13.80
N ARG A 131 11.03 3.01 12.71
CA ARG A 131 11.40 2.18 11.56
C ARG A 131 12.70 2.64 10.90
N LYS A 132 12.92 3.95 10.82
CA LYS A 132 14.18 4.53 10.31
C LYS A 132 15.37 4.17 11.20
N GLU A 133 15.20 4.19 12.53
CA GLU A 133 16.23 3.76 13.49
C GLU A 133 16.56 2.26 13.34
N GLU A 134 15.53 1.41 13.25
CA GLU A 134 15.68 -0.05 13.11
C GLU A 134 16.37 -0.45 11.80
N ARG A 135 16.20 0.34 10.73
CA ARG A 135 16.88 0.11 9.45
C ARG A 135 18.36 0.52 9.46
N ASN A 136 18.75 1.46 10.33
CA ASN A 136 20.10 2.00 10.42
C ASN A 136 20.98 1.29 11.47
N THR A 137 20.42 0.31 12.19
CA THR A 137 21.10 -0.50 13.21
C THR A 137 21.53 -1.83 12.60
#